data_AF-A0A1B6H981-F1
#
_entry.id   AF-A0A1B6H981-F1
#
_cell.length_a   1.000
_cell.length_b   1.000
_cell.length_c   1.000
_cell.angle_alpha   90.00
_cell.angle_beta   90.00
_cell.angle_gamma   90.00
#
_symmetry.space_group_name_H-M   'P 1'
#
loop_
_entity.id
_entity.type
_entity.pdbx_description
1 polymer ?
#
loop_
_entity_poly.entity_id
_entity_poly.type
_entity_poly.pdbx_seq_one_letter_code
_entity_poly.pdbx_strand_id
1 'polypeptide(L)'
;MAGRPKLLLLGVVLITVINQTSCDLSLPLNHLVETEGDSDEENQQENVGDSELKKKLHEHMIKAYVKSPVKKYKCYSCEPPDCKEGPPCHNALQCWKSRVRDSDGQERVSRGCTTLQDQVPLYCSTQHHSHTKRHTGGQYAIDCCTGDFCNNGSFPLLPPLIYPDEVPVYSDHSAY
;
A
#
# COMPACT_ATOMS: atom_id res chain seq x y z
N MET A 1 20.69 -61.90 -37.80
CA MET A 1 20.22 -61.07 -36.67
C MET A 1 21.36 -60.13 -36.31
N ALA A 2 21.29 -58.86 -36.73
CA ALA A 2 22.31 -57.86 -36.44
C ALA A 2 21.59 -56.56 -36.02
N GLY A 3 21.69 -56.23 -34.73
CA GLY A 3 21.09 -55.04 -34.14
C GLY A 3 21.93 -53.80 -34.42
N ARG A 4 21.27 -52.71 -34.84
CA ARG A 4 21.88 -51.38 -34.99
C ARG A 4 21.85 -50.65 -33.64
N PRO A 5 22.92 -50.00 -33.19
CA PRO A 5 22.86 -49.13 -32.01
C PRO A 5 22.26 -47.76 -32.35
N LYS A 6 21.52 -47.21 -31.39
CA LYS A 6 20.79 -45.94 -31.46
C LYS A 6 21.71 -44.73 -31.34
N LEU A 7 21.37 -43.75 -32.16
CA LEU A 7 21.80 -42.36 -32.22
C LEU A 7 21.64 -41.66 -30.85
N LEU A 8 22.70 -41.05 -30.33
CA LEU A 8 22.64 -40.12 -29.19
C LEU A 8 22.99 -38.71 -29.71
N LEU A 9 21.94 -37.92 -29.98
CA LEU A 9 22.04 -36.49 -30.26
C LEU A 9 22.17 -35.75 -28.91
N LEU A 10 23.35 -35.21 -28.64
CA LEU A 10 23.56 -34.23 -27.57
C LEU A 10 22.96 -32.88 -28.01
N GLY A 11 21.77 -32.56 -27.48
CA GLY A 11 21.15 -31.25 -27.65
C GLY A 11 21.82 -30.23 -26.73
N VAL A 12 22.50 -29.25 -27.33
CA VAL A 12 23.02 -28.07 -26.63
C VAL A 12 21.84 -27.13 -26.35
N VAL A 13 21.48 -26.97 -25.09
CA VAL A 13 20.47 -25.99 -24.64
C VAL A 13 21.17 -24.63 -24.49
N LEU A 14 20.92 -23.71 -25.41
CA LEU A 14 21.31 -22.31 -25.28
C LEU A 14 20.36 -21.62 -24.29
N ILE A 15 20.85 -21.30 -23.09
CA ILE A 15 20.12 -20.48 -22.13
C ILE A 15 20.39 -19.01 -22.49
N THR A 16 19.44 -18.35 -23.16
CA THR A 16 19.45 -16.89 -23.31
C THR A 16 18.90 -16.24 -22.03
N VAL A 17 19.78 -15.65 -21.23
CA VAL A 17 19.40 -14.84 -20.06
C VAL A 17 19.02 -13.45 -20.57
N ILE A 18 17.72 -13.18 -20.68
CA ILE A 18 17.23 -11.81 -20.91
C ILE A 18 17.09 -11.16 -19.53
N ASN A 19 18.10 -10.38 -19.16
CA ASN A 19 18.08 -9.57 -17.95
C ASN A 19 17.33 -8.28 -18.27
N GLN A 20 16.07 -8.17 -17.84
CA GLN A 20 15.32 -6.93 -17.81
C GLN A 20 14.59 -6.84 -16.49
N THR A 21 14.96 -5.88 -15.65
CA THR A 21 14.04 -4.97 -14.94
C THR A 21 14.85 -4.07 -14.01
N SER A 22 15.07 -2.83 -14.40
CA SER A 22 15.30 -1.72 -13.47
C SER A 22 14.38 -0.59 -13.92
N CYS A 23 13.15 -0.63 -13.41
CA CYS A 23 12.30 0.55 -13.37
C CYS A 23 12.34 1.05 -11.93
N ASP A 24 13.42 1.74 -11.57
CA ASP A 24 13.41 2.63 -10.40
C ASP A 24 12.61 3.87 -10.79
N LEU A 25 11.34 3.90 -10.38
CA LEU A 25 10.57 5.14 -10.29
C LEU A 25 10.21 5.36 -8.82
N SER A 26 11.22 5.71 -8.03
CA SER A 26 11.04 6.36 -6.75
C SER A 26 10.42 7.75 -6.98
N LEU A 27 9.10 7.86 -6.83
CA LEU A 27 8.43 9.15 -6.65
C LEU A 27 8.54 9.54 -5.16
N PRO A 28 9.14 10.69 -4.82
CA PRO A 28 9.03 11.22 -3.47
C PRO A 28 7.60 11.71 -3.24
N LEU A 29 6.96 11.18 -2.19
CA LEU A 29 5.70 11.65 -1.65
C LEU A 29 5.94 13.05 -1.06
N ASN A 30 5.61 14.10 -1.80
CA ASN A 30 5.57 15.45 -1.25
C ASN A 30 4.40 15.54 -0.26
N HIS A 31 4.78 15.56 1.01
CA HIS A 31 4.22 16.35 2.09
C HIS A 31 3.19 17.39 1.59
N LEU A 32 1.90 17.09 1.74
CA LEU A 32 0.89 18.14 1.82
C LEU A 32 1.16 18.87 3.14
N VAL A 33 1.89 19.97 3.05
CA VAL A 33 1.91 20.99 4.09
C VAL A 33 0.59 21.74 3.94
N GLU A 34 -0.35 21.50 4.84
CA GLU A 34 -1.41 22.46 5.10
C GLU A 34 -0.74 23.65 5.79
N THR A 35 -0.40 24.68 5.02
CA THR A 35 -0.04 25.98 5.59
C THR A 35 -1.33 26.66 6.01
N GLU A 36 -1.76 26.42 7.25
CA GLU A 36 -2.55 27.41 7.96
C GLU A 36 -1.67 28.65 8.13
N GLY A 37 -2.18 29.78 7.66
CA GLY A 37 -1.46 31.04 7.72
C GLY A 37 -1.32 31.50 9.16
N ASP A 38 -0.08 31.76 9.57
CA ASP A 38 0.19 32.84 10.50
C ASP A 38 1.41 33.60 9.99
N SER A 39 1.18 34.88 9.77
CA SER A 39 2.14 35.89 9.37
C SER A 39 3.22 36.03 10.43
N ASP A 40 4.49 36.08 10.02
CA ASP A 40 5.43 37.10 10.49
C ASP A 40 6.62 37.19 9.52
N GLU A 41 6.90 38.43 9.14
CA GLU A 41 7.94 38.82 8.17
C GLU A 41 9.35 38.55 8.72
N GLU A 42 10.27 38.07 7.88
CA GLU A 42 11.64 38.62 7.86
C GLU A 42 12.39 38.30 6.55
N ASN A 43 12.45 39.33 5.71
CA ASN A 43 13.59 39.78 4.91
C ASN A 43 14.47 38.73 4.19
N GLN A 44 14.13 38.42 2.94
CA GLN A 44 15.13 38.06 1.93
C GLN A 44 14.84 38.78 0.62
N GLN A 45 15.89 39.39 0.07
CA GLN A 45 15.88 40.14 -1.16
C GLN A 45 15.60 39.20 -2.35
N GLU A 46 14.32 38.96 -2.64
CA GLU A 46 13.88 38.12 -3.74
C GLU A 46 14.22 38.76 -5.10
N ASN A 47 15.06 38.08 -5.87
CA ASN A 47 15.19 38.35 -7.29
C ASN A 47 13.86 38.01 -7.97
N VAL A 48 13.15 39.05 -8.42
CA VAL A 48 11.83 39.02 -9.08
C VAL A 48 11.72 38.00 -10.24
N GLY A 49 12.86 37.56 -10.81
CA GLY A 49 12.90 36.55 -11.88
C GLY A 49 12.69 35.08 -11.45
N ASP A 50 12.96 34.72 -10.19
CA ASP A 50 12.89 33.31 -9.74
C ASP A 50 11.45 32.86 -9.42
N SER A 51 10.63 33.79 -8.92
CA SER A 51 9.22 33.54 -8.57
C SER A 51 8.37 33.20 -9.80
N GLU A 52 8.59 33.89 -10.93
CA GLU A 52 7.84 33.67 -12.17
C GLU A 52 8.18 32.33 -12.84
N LEU A 53 9.45 31.90 -12.77
CA LEU A 53 9.88 30.61 -13.29
C LEU A 53 9.27 29.45 -12.50
N LYS A 54 9.26 29.56 -11.16
CA LYS A 54 8.61 28.60 -10.26
C LYS A 54 7.12 28.49 -10.54
N LYS A 55 6.43 29.62 -10.74
CA LYS A 55 5.00 29.65 -11.07
C LYS A 55 4.70 28.98 -12.41
N LYS A 56 5.48 29.26 -13.45
CA LYS A 56 5.34 28.62 -14.77
C LYS A 56 5.65 27.12 -14.73
N LEU A 57 6.65 26.70 -13.96
CA LEU A 57 6.96 25.29 -13.77
C LEU A 57 5.80 24.58 -13.08
N HIS A 58 5.26 25.17 -12.00
CA HIS A 58 4.12 24.63 -11.27
C HIS A 58 2.87 24.52 -12.17
N GLU A 59 2.56 25.56 -12.94
CA GLU A 59 1.44 25.55 -13.88
C GLU A 59 1.63 24.49 -14.98
N HIS A 60 2.85 24.37 -15.53
CA HIS A 60 3.15 23.36 -16.53
C HIS A 60 3.07 21.94 -15.96
N MET A 61 3.50 21.73 -14.71
CA MET A 61 3.37 20.46 -14.02
C MET A 61 1.90 20.09 -13.76
N ILE A 62 1.06 21.03 -13.31
CA ILE A 62 -0.39 20.80 -13.15
C ILE A 62 -1.03 20.47 -14.49
N LYS A 63 -0.72 21.25 -15.54
CA LYS A 63 -1.29 21.06 -16.88
C LYS A 63 -0.87 19.74 -17.50
N ALA A 64 0.36 19.28 -17.25
CA ALA A 64 0.83 17.96 -17.65
C ALA A 64 0.14 16.85 -16.85
N TYR A 65 -0.04 17.02 -15.53
CA TYR A 65 -0.70 16.06 -14.65
C TYR A 65 -2.18 15.84 -15.02
N VAL A 66 -2.91 16.90 -15.36
CA VAL A 66 -4.32 16.82 -15.80
C VAL A 66 -4.48 16.10 -17.14
N LYS A 67 -3.42 16.00 -17.95
CA LYS A 67 -3.48 15.48 -19.32
C LYS A 67 -3.24 13.97 -19.42
N SER A 68 -2.69 13.34 -18.38
CA SER A 68 -2.46 11.90 -18.38
C SER A 68 -3.73 11.15 -17.95
N PRO A 69 -4.30 10.28 -18.81
CA PRO A 69 -5.45 9.48 -18.40
C PRO A 69 -5.03 8.57 -17.24
N VAL A 70 -5.69 8.73 -16.10
CA VAL A 70 -5.46 7.88 -14.93
C VAL A 70 -5.92 6.47 -15.27
N LYS A 71 -4.98 5.51 -15.27
CA LYS A 71 -5.29 4.09 -15.51
C LYS A 71 -6.25 3.59 -14.43
N LYS A 72 -7.22 2.79 -14.85
CA LYS A 72 -8.24 2.21 -13.99
C LYS A 72 -8.17 0.69 -14.05
N TYR A 73 -8.39 0.04 -12.91
CA TYR A 73 -8.24 -1.42 -12.76
C TYR A 73 -9.54 -2.09 -12.30
N LYS A 74 -9.58 -3.41 -12.45
CA LYS A 74 -10.56 -4.30 -11.81
C LYS A 74 -9.91 -4.98 -10.62
N CYS A 75 -10.62 -5.17 -9.52
CA CYS A 75 -10.08 -5.83 -8.33
C CYS A 75 -11.04 -6.89 -7.83
N TYR A 76 -10.51 -7.92 -7.15
CA TYR A 76 -11.36 -8.79 -6.36
C TYR A 76 -11.98 -7.98 -5.21
N SER A 77 -13.19 -8.34 -4.81
CA SER A 77 -13.92 -7.70 -3.72
C SER A 77 -14.62 -8.74 -2.86
N CYS A 78 -14.59 -8.55 -1.55
CA CYS A 78 -15.31 -9.39 -0.60
C CYS A 78 -15.42 -8.67 0.76
N GLU A 79 -16.39 -9.11 1.55
CA GLU A 79 -16.62 -8.58 2.89
C GLU A 79 -16.20 -9.57 3.98
N PRO A 80 -15.88 -9.08 5.20
CA PRO A 80 -15.70 -9.91 6.39
C PRO A 80 -16.90 -10.82 6.69
N PRO A 81 -16.71 -11.89 7.49
CA PRO A 81 -15.48 -12.28 8.20
C PRO A 81 -14.50 -13.09 7.35
N ASP A 82 -15.00 -13.90 6.41
CA ASP A 82 -14.21 -14.93 5.72
C ASP A 82 -13.81 -14.55 4.29
N CYS A 83 -14.15 -13.34 3.82
CA CYS A 83 -13.93 -12.93 2.43
C CYS A 83 -14.46 -13.94 1.41
N LYS A 84 -15.77 -14.23 1.46
CA LYS A 84 -16.39 -15.08 0.44
C LYS A 84 -16.44 -14.34 -0.90
N GLU A 85 -16.30 -15.10 -1.99
CA GLU A 85 -16.25 -14.54 -3.35
C GLU A 85 -17.43 -13.61 -3.59
N GLY A 86 -17.12 -12.33 -3.80
CA GLY A 86 -18.07 -11.29 -4.17
C GLY A 86 -17.87 -10.84 -5.62
N PRO A 87 -18.80 -10.03 -6.16
CA PRO A 87 -18.62 -9.42 -7.46
C PRO A 87 -17.36 -8.53 -7.45
N PRO A 88 -16.55 -8.55 -8.51
CA PRO A 88 -15.37 -7.70 -8.58
C PRO A 88 -15.76 -6.23 -8.67
N CYS A 89 -14.94 -5.37 -8.07
CA CYS A 89 -15.11 -3.93 -8.18
C CYS A 89 -14.34 -3.40 -9.40
N HIS A 90 -14.84 -2.30 -9.97
CA HIS A 90 -14.39 -1.73 -11.24
C HIS A 90 -14.00 -0.27 -11.07
N ASN A 91 -13.28 0.28 -12.06
CA ASN A 91 -12.81 1.67 -12.06
C ASN A 91 -11.90 2.02 -10.88
N ALA A 92 -11.13 1.05 -10.40
CA ALA A 92 -10.21 1.20 -9.28
C ALA A 92 -9.03 2.09 -9.66
N LEU A 93 -8.66 3.00 -8.77
CA LEU A 93 -7.35 3.65 -8.76
C LEU A 93 -6.29 2.66 -8.25
N GLN A 94 -6.61 1.94 -7.17
CA GLN A 94 -5.78 0.89 -6.59
C GLN A 94 -6.65 -0.22 -6.01
N CYS A 95 -6.12 -1.45 -6.00
CA CYS A 95 -6.71 -2.56 -5.27
C CYS A 95 -6.09 -2.64 -3.87
N TRP A 96 -6.83 -3.20 -2.92
CA TRP A 96 -6.32 -3.48 -1.58
C TRP A 96 -6.84 -4.82 -1.04
N LYS A 97 -6.11 -5.38 -0.07
CA LYS A 97 -6.51 -6.52 0.76
C LYS A 97 -6.03 -6.30 2.18
N SER A 98 -6.83 -6.66 3.17
CA SER A 98 -6.52 -6.39 4.57
C SER A 98 -6.89 -7.54 5.49
N ARG A 99 -6.24 -7.53 6.66
CA ARG A 99 -6.55 -8.36 7.82
C ARG A 99 -6.68 -7.44 9.02
N VAL A 100 -7.72 -7.63 9.81
CA VAL A 100 -7.99 -6.86 11.02
C VAL A 100 -8.23 -7.82 12.17
N ARG A 101 -7.70 -7.52 13.35
CA ARG A 101 -8.03 -8.18 14.62
C ARG A 101 -8.69 -7.16 15.53
N ASP A 102 -9.90 -7.46 15.98
CA ASP A 102 -10.63 -6.60 16.92
C ASP A 102 -10.17 -6.80 18.37
N SER A 103 -10.78 -6.05 19.30
CA SER A 103 -10.47 -6.12 20.74
C SER A 103 -10.81 -7.46 21.38
N ASP A 104 -11.74 -8.22 20.78
CA ASP A 104 -12.14 -9.55 21.24
C ASP A 104 -11.18 -10.63 20.69
N GLY A 105 -10.15 -10.22 19.93
CA GLY A 105 -9.18 -11.10 19.30
C GLY A 105 -9.68 -11.74 18.01
N GLN A 106 -10.88 -11.38 17.53
CA GLN A 106 -11.44 -11.96 16.33
C GLN A 106 -10.79 -11.36 15.08
N GLU A 107 -10.29 -12.24 14.23
CA GLU A 107 -9.70 -11.86 12.96
C GLU A 107 -10.73 -11.85 11.85
N ARG A 108 -10.64 -10.83 10.99
CA ARG A 108 -11.47 -10.65 9.81
C ARG A 108 -10.60 -10.24 8.64
N VAL A 109 -10.96 -10.71 7.46
CA VAL A 109 -10.27 -10.37 6.21
C VAL A 109 -11.24 -9.76 5.21
N SER A 110 -10.73 -8.82 4.41
CA SER A 110 -11.49 -8.20 3.32
C SER A 110 -10.56 -7.74 2.20
N ARG A 111 -11.13 -7.55 1.00
CA ARG A 111 -10.40 -6.98 -0.14
C ARG A 111 -11.36 -6.15 -0.98
N GLY A 112 -10.83 -5.17 -1.69
CA GLY A 112 -11.62 -4.29 -2.54
C GLY A 112 -10.76 -3.34 -3.36
N CYS A 113 -11.32 -2.19 -3.70
CA CYS A 113 -10.63 -1.14 -4.42
C CYS A 113 -10.96 0.24 -3.88
N THR A 114 -10.04 1.18 -4.10
CA THR A 114 -10.29 2.62 -3.97
C THR A 114 -10.65 3.18 -5.33
N THR A 115 -11.77 3.90 -5.43
CA THR A 115 -12.24 4.51 -6.69
C THR A 115 -12.09 6.03 -6.70
N LEU A 116 -12.05 6.63 -5.50
CA LEU A 116 -11.86 8.06 -5.27
C LEU A 116 -10.43 8.31 -4.77
N GLN A 117 -9.85 9.44 -5.19
CA GLN A 117 -8.49 9.81 -4.81
C GLN A 117 -8.35 9.96 -3.30
N ASP A 118 -9.37 10.51 -2.64
CA ASP A 118 -9.39 10.77 -1.19
C ASP A 118 -9.44 9.48 -0.35
N GLN A 119 -9.82 8.35 -0.95
CA GLN A 119 -9.78 7.05 -0.28
C GLN A 119 -8.37 6.45 -0.29
N VAL A 120 -7.51 6.84 -1.23
CA VAL A 120 -6.17 6.24 -1.37
C VAL A 120 -5.35 6.42 -0.08
N PRO A 121 -5.27 7.61 0.54
CA PRO A 121 -4.52 7.77 1.77
C PRO A 121 -5.09 6.96 2.95
N LEU A 122 -6.41 6.77 2.99
CA LEU A 122 -7.05 6.03 4.07
C LEU A 122 -6.68 4.54 4.07
N TYR A 123 -6.57 3.94 2.88
CA TYR A 123 -6.29 2.51 2.74
C TYR A 123 -4.81 2.21 2.50
N CYS A 124 -4.06 3.08 1.83
CA CYS A 124 -2.75 2.74 1.29
C CYS A 124 -1.59 3.57 1.83
N SER A 125 -1.81 4.51 2.76
CA SER A 125 -0.71 5.26 3.39
C SER A 125 0.02 4.46 4.48
N THR A 126 -0.71 3.66 5.25
CA THR A 126 -0.18 2.94 6.41
C THR A 126 -0.41 1.46 6.23
N GLN A 127 0.67 0.70 6.05
CA GLN A 127 0.57 -0.74 5.78
C GLN A 127 0.09 -1.55 6.99
N HIS A 128 0.40 -1.11 8.21
CA HIS A 128 0.01 -1.82 9.41
C HIS A 128 -0.09 -0.88 10.60
N HIS A 129 -0.94 -1.25 11.55
CA HIS A 129 -1.07 -0.58 12.82
C HIS A 129 -1.27 -1.60 13.93
N SER A 130 -0.58 -1.36 15.04
CA SER A 130 -0.75 -2.16 16.24
C SER A 130 -0.76 -1.25 17.46
N HIS A 131 -1.81 -1.37 18.25
CA HIS A 131 -1.84 -0.80 19.59
C HIS A 131 -1.07 -1.70 20.56
N THR A 132 -0.24 -1.10 21.40
CA THR A 132 0.58 -1.80 22.41
C THR A 132 -0.15 -2.04 23.75
N LYS A 133 -1.38 -1.50 23.93
CA LYS A 133 -2.13 -1.62 25.18
C LYS A 133 -3.11 -2.80 25.14
N ARG A 134 -3.01 -3.66 26.17
CA ARG A 134 -3.68 -4.99 26.30
C ARG A 134 -5.21 -5.04 26.17
N HIS A 135 -5.92 -3.92 26.26
CA HIS A 135 -7.39 -3.93 26.43
C HIS A 135 -8.16 -2.93 25.55
N THR A 136 -7.50 -2.24 24.63
CA THR A 136 -8.13 -1.13 23.89
C THR A 136 -7.77 -1.05 22.41
N GLY A 137 -7.06 -2.05 21.88
CA GLY A 137 -6.38 -1.91 20.61
C GLY A 137 -6.71 -2.96 19.56
N GLY A 138 -7.40 -2.55 18.49
CA GLY A 138 -7.45 -3.35 17.27
C GLY A 138 -6.11 -3.30 16.51
N GLN A 139 -5.79 -4.35 15.77
CA GLN A 139 -4.65 -4.35 14.85
C GLN A 139 -5.15 -4.45 13.42
N TYR A 140 -4.47 -3.81 12.48
CA TYR A 140 -4.73 -4.03 11.07
C TYR A 140 -3.44 -4.13 10.28
N ALA A 141 -3.52 -4.84 9.16
CA ALA A 141 -2.53 -4.84 8.11
C ALA A 141 -3.25 -4.76 6.76
N ILE A 142 -2.72 -3.97 5.83
CA ILE A 142 -3.29 -3.71 4.51
C ILE A 142 -2.18 -3.69 3.46
N ASP A 143 -2.40 -4.42 2.38
CA ASP A 143 -1.53 -4.40 1.20
C ASP A 143 -2.30 -3.79 0.03
N CYS A 144 -1.68 -2.80 -0.62
CA CYS A 144 -2.20 -2.16 -1.83
C CYS A 144 -1.37 -2.50 -3.06
N CYS A 145 -2.03 -2.56 -4.23
CA CYS A 145 -1.38 -2.86 -5.50
C CYS A 145 -2.11 -2.21 -6.69
N THR A 146 -1.43 -2.17 -7.84
CA THR A 146 -1.98 -1.70 -9.12
C THR A 146 -1.97 -2.82 -10.15
N GLY A 147 -2.95 -2.82 -11.05
CA GLY A 147 -3.15 -3.87 -12.04
C GLY A 147 -4.45 -4.64 -11.83
N ASP A 148 -4.96 -5.23 -12.91
CA ASP A 148 -6.20 -6.01 -12.85
C ASP A 148 -6.02 -7.25 -11.96
N PHE A 149 -6.92 -7.39 -10.98
CA PHE A 149 -7.00 -8.49 -10.04
C PHE A 149 -5.72 -8.72 -9.22
N CYS A 150 -4.88 -7.68 -9.06
CA CYS A 150 -3.59 -7.79 -8.36
C CYS A 150 -3.74 -8.16 -6.88
N ASN A 151 -4.89 -7.87 -6.26
CA ASN A 151 -5.18 -8.19 -4.85
C ASN A 151 -5.57 -9.66 -4.63
N ASN A 152 -5.12 -10.57 -5.49
CA ASN A 152 -5.28 -12.00 -5.32
C ASN A 152 -4.34 -12.56 -4.22
N GLY A 153 -4.52 -13.84 -3.92
CA GLY A 153 -3.69 -14.61 -3.00
C GLY A 153 -4.05 -14.38 -1.53
N SER A 154 -3.06 -14.62 -0.67
CA SER A 154 -3.18 -14.53 0.78
C SER A 154 -3.30 -13.08 1.27
N PHE A 155 -3.95 -12.90 2.42
CA PHE A 155 -4.02 -11.63 3.12
C PHE A 155 -2.72 -11.31 3.88
N PRO A 156 -2.42 -10.02 4.13
CA PRO A 156 -1.28 -9.64 4.94
C PRO A 156 -1.35 -10.25 6.34
N LEU A 157 -0.18 -10.44 6.95
CA LEU A 157 -0.06 -10.89 8.33
C LEU A 157 -0.19 -9.69 9.27
N LEU A 158 -0.88 -9.90 10.39
CA LEU A 158 -0.94 -8.88 11.44
C LEU A 158 0.42 -8.77 12.15
N PRO A 159 0.77 -7.58 12.65
CA PRO A 159 1.92 -7.43 13.53
C PRO A 159 1.82 -8.36 14.76
N PRO A 160 2.96 -8.84 15.29
CA PRO A 160 3.00 -9.63 16.51
C PRO A 160 2.34 -8.90 17.69
N LEU A 161 1.67 -9.66 18.57
CA LEU A 161 1.21 -9.14 19.85
C LEU A 161 2.41 -9.07 20.79
N ILE A 162 2.84 -7.86 21.13
CA ILE A 162 3.87 -7.66 22.15
C ILE A 162 3.16 -7.59 23.51
N TYR A 163 3.13 -8.72 24.21
CA TYR A 163 2.69 -8.74 25.60
C TYR A 163 3.90 -8.38 26.47
N PRO A 164 3.85 -7.33 27.32
CA PRO A 164 4.85 -7.18 28.37
C PRO A 164 4.72 -8.39 29.31
N ASP A 165 5.80 -9.11 29.58
CA ASP A 165 5.78 -10.36 30.36
C ASP A 165 5.24 -10.18 31.79
N GLU A 166 5.22 -8.94 32.29
CA GLU A 166 4.79 -8.62 33.65
C GLU A 166 3.62 -7.62 33.63
N VAL A 167 2.49 -8.04 34.18
CA VAL A 167 1.39 -7.14 34.55
C VAL A 167 1.72 -6.65 35.96
N PRO A 168 1.83 -5.34 36.21
CA PRO A 168 1.95 -4.87 37.59
C PRO A 168 0.72 -5.36 38.37
N VAL A 169 0.97 -6.09 39.46
CA VAL A 169 -0.08 -6.45 40.41
C VAL A 169 -0.59 -5.14 41.01
N TYR A 170 -1.76 -4.69 40.59
CA TYR A 170 -2.41 -3.55 41.22
C TYR A 170 -2.81 -3.94 42.64
N SER A 171 -2.32 -3.19 43.63
CA SER A 171 -2.72 -3.31 45.02
C SER A 171 -4.23 -3.15 45.12
N ASP A 172 -4.91 -4.17 45.64
CA ASP A 172 -6.35 -4.14 45.86
C ASP A 172 -6.67 -3.09 46.95
N HIS A 173 -7.13 -1.92 46.54
CA HIS A 173 -7.56 -0.85 47.44
C HIS A 173 -9.04 -0.98 47.85
N SER A 174 -9.69 -2.13 47.61
CA SER A 174 -11.13 -2.33 47.88
C SER A 174 -11.46 -2.62 49.35
N ALA A 175 -10.52 -2.47 50.27
CA ALA A 175 -10.75 -2.69 51.70
C ALA A 175 -10.82 -1.35 52.46
N TYR A 176 -11.97 -0.68 52.40
CA TYR A 176 -12.40 0.32 53.40
C TYR A 176 -13.92 0.30 53.56
#